data_AF-A0A285CCG2-F1
#
_entry.id   AF-A0A285CCG2-F1
#
_cell.length_a   1.000
_cell.length_b   1.000
_cell.length_c   1.000
_cell.angle_alpha   90.00
_cell.angle_beta   90.00
_cell.angle_gamma   90.00
#
_symmetry.space_group_name_H-M   'P 1'
#
loop_
_entity.id
_entity.type
_entity.pdbx_description
1 polymer ?
#
loop_
_entity_poly.entity_id
_entity_poly.type
_entity_poly.pdbx_seq_one_letter_code
_entity_poly.pdbx_strand_id
1 'polypeptide(L)' 'MAMFAVLIPFVMLGVVLALGRYEELLLPEKGDEVRELVPLAEPQES' A
#
# COMPACT_ATOMS: atom_id res chain seq x y z
N MET A 1 12.99 33.73 -4.46
CA MET A 1 13.02 32.81 -5.60
C MET A 1 13.79 31.52 -5.30
N ALA A 2 15.06 31.57 -4.87
CA ALA A 2 15.88 30.38 -4.63
C ALA A 2 15.30 29.39 -3.60
N MET A 3 14.67 29.87 -2.53
CA MET A 3 14.10 29.00 -1.48
C MET A 3 13.01 28.07 -2.00
N PHE A 4 12.18 28.54 -2.93
CA PHE A 4 11.15 27.69 -3.54
C PHE A 4 11.77 26.57 -4.38
N ALA A 5 12.83 26.86 -5.13
CA ALA A 5 13.52 25.85 -5.94
C ALA A 5 14.13 24.72 -5.09
N VAL A 6 14.57 25.03 -3.87
CA VAL A 6 15.09 24.03 -2.91
C VAL A 6 13.96 23.24 -2.26
N LEU A 7 12.81 23.85 -1.98
CA LEU A 7 11.68 23.19 -1.31
C LEU A 7 10.82 22.34 -2.27
N ILE A 8 10.67 22.75 -3.53
CA ILE A 8 9.89 22.03 -4.56
C ILE A 8 10.23 20.53 -4.65
N PRO A 9 11.50 20.08 -4.70
CA PRO A 9 11.79 18.65 -4.78
C PRO A 9 11.31 17.85 -3.57
N PHE A 10 11.38 18.43 -2.36
CA PHE A 10 10.89 17.76 -1.15
C PHE A 10 9.36 17.69 -1.13
N VAL A 11 8.69 18.76 -1.54
CA VAL A 11 7.22 18.79 -1.65
C VAL A 11 6.75 17.79 -2.71
N MET A 12 7.40 17.74 -3.87
CA MET A 12 7.08 16.81 -4.95
C MET A 12 7.26 15.35 -4.50
N LEU A 13 8.34 15.04 -3.77
CA LEU A 13 8.55 13.72 -3.18
C LEU A 13 7.43 13.36 -2.20
N GLY A 14 7.03 14.29 -1.32
CA GLY A 14 5.91 14.08 -0.40
C GLY A 14 4.58 13.81 -1.12
N VAL A 15 4.30 14.53 -2.21
CA VAL A 15 3.10 14.32 -3.03
C VAL A 15 3.12 12.96 -3.73
N VAL A 16 4.26 12.56 -4.33
CA VAL A 16 4.40 11.26 -4.99
C VAL A 16 4.21 10.10 -4.00
N LEU A 17 4.81 10.20 -2.80
CA LEU A 17 4.64 9.20 -1.76
C LEU A 17 3.18 9.13 -1.27
N ALA A 18 2.52 10.26 -1.09
CA ALA A 18 1.10 10.30 -0.75
C ALA A 18 0.25 9.62 -1.85
N LEU A 19 0.50 9.92 -3.13
CA LEU A 19 -0.17 9.29 -4.28
C LEU A 19 0.02 7.77 -4.33
N GLY A 20 1.23 7.26 -4.07
CA GLY A 20 1.48 5.82 -3.99
C GLY A 20 0.72 5.13 -2.85
N ARG A 21 0.54 5.82 -1.71
CA ARG A 21 -0.24 5.33 -0.56
C ARG A 21 -1.76 5.44 -0.76
N TYR A 22 -2.23 6.37 -1.60
CA TYR A 22 -3.66 6.47 -1.92
C TYR A 22 -4.15 5.21 -2.63
N GLU A 23 -3.36 4.62 -3.53
CA GLU A 23 -3.69 3.33 -4.16
C GLU A 23 -3.82 2.20 -3.11
N GLU A 24 -3.02 2.22 -2.05
CA GLU A 24 -3.04 1.21 -0.97
C GLU A 24 -4.12 1.45 0.08
N LEU A 25 -4.68 2.67 0.16
CA LEU A 25 -5.84 2.99 1.00
C LEU A 25 -7.16 2.80 0.25
N LEU A 26 -7.14 2.92 -1.08
CA LEU A 26 -8.29 2.71 -1.97
C LEU A 26 -8.46 1.25 -2.38
N LEU A 27 -7.36 0.50 -2.53
CA LEU A 27 -7.42 -0.94 -2.70
C LEU A 27 -7.44 -1.58 -1.31
N PRO A 28 -8.41 -2.46 -1.01
CA PRO A 28 -8.39 -3.23 0.23
C PRO A 28 -7.00 -3.87 0.38
N GLU A 29 -6.45 -3.75 1.60
CA GLU A 29 -5.12 -4.23 1.93
C GLU A 29 -5.00 -5.65 1.41
N LYS A 30 -4.12 -5.87 0.42
CA LYS A 30 -4.05 -7.13 -0.35
C LYS A 30 -3.75 -8.37 0.51
N GLY A 31 -3.58 -8.19 1.82
CA GLY A 31 -3.45 -9.20 2.86
C GLY A 31 -4.76 -9.64 3.52
N ASP A 32 -5.89 -8.98 3.29
CA ASP A 32 -7.17 -9.39 3.89
C ASP A 32 -7.85 -10.55 3.12
N GLU A 33 -7.65 -10.64 1.80
CA GLU A 33 -8.20 -11.75 0.99
C GLU A 33 -7.41 -13.07 1.14
N VAL A 34 -6.11 -13.01 1.45
CA VAL A 34 -5.27 -14.22 1.54
C VAL A 34 -5.50 -14.97 2.86
N ARG A 35 -6.05 -14.31 3.87
CA ARG A 35 -6.28 -14.91 5.19
C ARG A 35 -7.57 -15.74 5.27
N GLU A 36 -8.51 -15.51 4.36
CA GLU A 36 -9.77 -16.25 4.28
C GLU A 36 -9.65 -17.53 3.42
N LEU A 37 -8.63 -17.63 2.57
CA LEU A 37 -8.43 -18.76 1.64
C LEU A 37 -7.55 -19.90 2.21
N VAL A 38 -7.32 -19.96 3.52
CA VAL A 38 -6.81 -21.18 4.16
C VAL A 38 -8.00 -21.94 4.76
N PRO A 39 -8.69 -22.80 3.99
CA PRO A 39 -9.45 -23.86 4.62
C PRO A 39 -8.42 -24.71 5.37
N LEU A 40 -8.59 -24.75 6.69
CA LEU A 40 -7.89 -25.68 7.57
C LEU A 40 -7.89 -27.05 6.91
N ALA A 41 -6.70 -27.61 6.74
CA ALA A 41 -6.52 -28.96 6.27
C ALA A 41 -7.43 -29.90 7.08
N GLU A 42 -8.40 -30.54 6.42
CA GLU A 42 -8.84 -31.84 6.86
C GLU A 42 -8.03 -32.87 6.06
N PRO A 43 -6.98 -33.48 6.65
CA PRO A 43 -6.47 -34.71 6.10
C PRO A 43 -7.62 -35.71 6.21
N GLN A 44 -8.19 -36.10 5.07
CA GLN A 44 -9.11 -37.23 4.97
C GLN A 44 -8.37 -38.49 5.43
N GLU A 45 -8.46 -38.78 6.73
CA GLU A 45 -8.02 -40.03 7.33
C GLU A 45 -9.02 -41.14 6.96
N SER A 46 -8.49 -42.12 6.22
CA SER A 46 -8.89 -43.53 6.08
C SER A 46 -10.18 -43.91 5.36
#